data_AF-A0A2V7UJI0-F1
#
_entry.id   AF-A0A2V7UJI0-F1
#
_cell.length_a   1.000
_cell.length_b   1.000
_cell.length_c   1.000
_cell.angle_alpha   90.00
_cell.angle_beta   90.00
_cell.angle_gamma   90.00
#
_symmetry.space_group_name_H-M   'P 1'
#
loop_
_entity.id
_entity.type
_entity.pdbx_description
1 polymer ?
#
loop_
_entity_poly.entity_id
_entity_poly.type
_entity_poly.pdbx_seq_one_letter_code
_entity_poly.pdbx_strand_id
1 'polypeptide(L)'
;MSYLTLAARYRSLGHWDEARAVCRNAATQHLDSAGCHKELYRIAFFEGDEAEMQRQVEWARGNIEEHLMRSFESSAAAMRGRFRSARAQALEGVDMAMRRRLTQAAADALARLAAREAYVDNAALTRERVAEALALDQSPEALIQAAQVLGMSGDASRASARSWTA
;
A
#
# COMPACT_ATOMS: atom_id res chain seq x y z
N MET A 1 -4.23 -20.93 -9.85
CA MET A 1 -4.02 -19.48 -10.05
C MET A 1 -4.74 -18.77 -8.91
N SER A 2 -4.07 -17.93 -8.11
CA SER A 2 -4.68 -17.32 -6.92
C SER A 2 -5.87 -16.43 -7.30
N TYR A 3 -6.93 -16.42 -6.49
CA TYR A 3 -8.11 -15.57 -6.66
C TYR A 3 -7.73 -14.09 -6.80
N LEU A 4 -6.72 -13.64 -6.04
CA LEU A 4 -6.17 -12.29 -6.16
C LEU A 4 -5.60 -11.99 -7.55
N THR A 5 -4.86 -12.93 -8.14
CA THR A 5 -4.27 -12.76 -9.47
C THR A 5 -5.36 -12.65 -10.54
N LEU A 6 -6.44 -13.42 -10.41
CA LEU A 6 -7.58 -13.37 -11.33
C LEU A 6 -8.37 -12.07 -11.18
N ALA A 7 -8.69 -11.66 -9.94
CA ALA A 7 -9.37 -10.41 -9.66
C ALA A 7 -8.56 -9.21 -10.17
N ALA A 8 -7.24 -9.19 -9.91
CA ALA A 8 -6.36 -8.14 -10.39
C ALA A 8 -6.32 -8.03 -11.92
N ARG A 9 -6.46 -9.15 -12.65
CA ARG A 9 -6.53 -9.19 -14.12
C ARG A 9 -7.85 -8.61 -14.63
N TYR A 10 -9.00 -9.07 -14.12
CA TYR A 10 -10.31 -8.50 -14.50
C TYR A 10 -10.36 -7.00 -14.26
N ARG A 11 -9.87 -6.57 -13.09
CA ARG A 11 -9.77 -5.18 -12.71
C ARG A 11 -8.88 -4.37 -13.66
N SER A 12 -7.76 -4.91 -14.14
CA SER A 12 -6.93 -4.24 -15.17
C SER A 12 -7.61 -4.14 -16.55
N LEU A 13 -8.60 -5.00 -16.83
CA LEU A 13 -9.40 -4.97 -18.06
C LEU A 13 -10.65 -4.07 -17.94
N GLY A 14 -10.88 -3.44 -16.78
CA GLY A 14 -12.09 -2.65 -16.50
C GLY A 14 -13.33 -3.48 -16.18
N HIS A 15 -13.16 -4.79 -15.96
CA HIS A 15 -14.21 -5.74 -15.62
C HIS A 15 -14.40 -5.76 -14.09
N TRP A 16 -14.98 -4.68 -13.56
CA TRP A 16 -15.07 -4.44 -12.12
C TRP A 16 -16.01 -5.43 -11.41
N ASP A 17 -17.11 -5.81 -12.06
CA ASP A 17 -18.08 -6.77 -11.52
C ASP A 17 -17.47 -8.17 -11.42
N GLU A 18 -16.72 -8.61 -12.43
CA GLU A 18 -16.03 -9.89 -12.40
C GLU A 18 -14.92 -9.92 -11.36
N ALA A 19 -14.14 -8.83 -11.23
CA ALA A 19 -13.14 -8.72 -10.17
C ALA A 19 -13.76 -8.84 -8.77
N ARG A 20 -14.89 -8.16 -8.54
CA ARG A 20 -15.65 -8.25 -7.30
C ARG A 20 -16.18 -9.67 -7.05
N ALA A 21 -16.76 -10.28 -8.08
CA ALA A 21 -17.32 -11.63 -7.99
C ALA A 21 -16.25 -12.65 -7.60
N VAL A 22 -15.05 -12.55 -8.17
CA VAL A 22 -13.91 -13.42 -7.83
C VAL A 22 -13.53 -13.27 -6.34
N CYS A 23 -13.43 -12.03 -5.83
CA CYS A 23 -13.08 -11.80 -4.42
C CYS A 23 -14.19 -12.24 -3.45
N ARG A 24 -15.46 -11.97 -3.77
CA ARG A 24 -16.60 -12.43 -2.95
C ARG A 24 -16.73 -13.94 -2.93
N ASN A 25 -16.50 -14.59 -4.07
CA ASN A 25 -16.53 -16.04 -4.16
C ASN A 25 -15.40 -16.67 -3.33
N ALA A 26 -14.21 -16.06 -3.34
CA ALA A 26 -13.11 -16.48 -2.47
C ALA A 26 -13.50 -16.44 -0.97
N ALA A 27 -14.16 -15.37 -0.53
CA ALA A 27 -14.68 -15.25 0.83
C ALA A 27 -15.69 -16.37 1.17
N THR A 28 -16.62 -16.68 0.27
CA THR A 28 -17.60 -17.77 0.48
C THR A 28 -16.99 -19.17 0.51
N GLN A 29 -15.79 -19.35 -0.05
CA GLN A 29 -15.04 -20.60 -0.03
C GLN A 29 -14.03 -20.70 1.11
N HIS A 30 -14.07 -19.76 2.07
CA HIS A 30 -13.07 -19.63 3.13
C HIS A 30 -11.62 -19.46 2.62
N LEU A 31 -11.48 -18.94 1.40
CA LEU A 31 -10.21 -18.57 0.77
C LEU A 31 -10.02 -17.04 0.84
N ASP A 32 -10.58 -16.43 1.88
CA ASP A 32 -10.53 -15.00 2.05
C ASP A 32 -9.10 -14.55 2.36
N SER A 33 -8.70 -13.43 1.77
CA SER A 33 -7.35 -12.93 1.93
C SER A 33 -7.37 -11.42 2.00
N ALA A 34 -6.43 -10.83 2.73
CA ALA A 34 -6.29 -9.37 2.75
C ALA A 34 -6.11 -8.76 1.35
N GLY A 35 -5.60 -9.55 0.40
CA GLY A 35 -5.59 -9.20 -1.03
C GLY A 35 -6.99 -9.04 -1.62
N CYS A 36 -7.91 -9.97 -1.37
CA CYS A 36 -9.29 -9.87 -1.82
C CYS A 36 -10.01 -8.66 -1.20
N HIS A 37 -9.84 -8.43 0.11
CA HIS A 37 -10.43 -7.27 0.78
C HIS A 37 -9.87 -5.94 0.27
N LYS A 38 -8.56 -5.89 -0.02
CA LYS A 38 -7.95 -4.74 -0.70
C LYS A 38 -8.61 -4.47 -2.05
N GLU A 39 -8.81 -5.51 -2.85
CA GLU A 39 -9.43 -5.36 -4.17
C GLU A 39 -10.87 -4.87 -4.06
N LEU A 40 -11.67 -5.43 -3.14
CA LEU A 40 -13.02 -4.95 -2.85
C LEU A 40 -13.03 -3.48 -2.41
N TYR A 41 -12.15 -3.09 -1.47
CA TYR A 41 -12.01 -1.71 -1.02
C TYR A 41 -11.66 -0.77 -2.18
N ARG A 42 -10.77 -1.21 -3.07
CA ARG A 42 -10.33 -0.42 -4.21
C ARG A 42 -11.43 -0.26 -5.26
N ILE A 43 -12.16 -1.32 -5.58
CA ILE A 43 -13.31 -1.26 -6.49
C ILE A 43 -14.34 -0.28 -5.94
N ALA A 44 -14.69 -0.41 -4.66
CA ALA A 44 -15.61 0.49 -3.96
C ALA A 44 -15.16 1.95 -3.99
N PHE A 45 -13.86 2.20 -3.77
CA PHE A 45 -13.29 3.53 -3.89
C PHE A 45 -13.51 4.16 -5.29
N PHE A 46 -13.30 3.39 -6.36
CA PHE A 46 -13.48 3.88 -7.73
C PHE A 46 -14.95 4.14 -8.08
N GLU A 47 -15.87 3.39 -7.51
CA GLU A 47 -17.31 3.56 -7.72
C GLU A 47 -17.95 4.60 -6.77
N GLY A 48 -17.21 5.06 -5.76
CA GLY A 48 -17.73 5.94 -4.72
C GLY A 48 -18.62 5.24 -3.69
N ASP A 49 -18.54 3.91 -3.58
CA ASP A 49 -19.27 3.11 -2.58
C ASP A 49 -18.57 3.18 -1.21
N GLU A 50 -18.79 4.27 -0.50
CA GLU A 50 -18.24 4.47 0.86
C GLU A 50 -18.73 3.41 1.86
N ALA A 51 -19.92 2.83 1.65
CA ALA A 51 -20.45 1.80 2.54
C ALA A 51 -19.65 0.50 2.40
N GLU A 52 -19.33 0.09 1.17
CA GLU A 52 -18.43 -1.04 0.92
C GLU A 52 -17.00 -0.75 1.43
N MET A 53 -16.47 0.46 1.22
CA MET A 53 -15.17 0.84 1.78
C MET A 53 -15.15 0.63 3.31
N GLN A 54 -16.18 1.10 4.01
CA GLN A 54 -16.29 0.93 5.46
C GLN A 54 -16.46 -0.54 5.87
N ARG A 55 -17.17 -1.36 5.09
CA ARG A 55 -17.26 -2.82 5.34
C ARG A 55 -15.88 -3.48 5.34
N GLN A 56 -15.00 -3.09 4.41
CA GLN A 56 -13.65 -3.66 4.36
C GLN A 56 -12.76 -3.16 5.50
N VAL A 57 -12.93 -1.92 5.94
CA VAL A 57 -12.26 -1.39 7.14
C VAL A 57 -12.69 -2.15 8.39
N GLU A 58 -13.99 -2.39 8.56
CA GLU A 58 -14.49 -3.12 9.71
C GLU A 58 -14.04 -4.59 9.69
N TRP A 59 -13.99 -5.22 8.51
CA TRP A 59 -13.41 -6.55 8.36
C TRP A 59 -11.97 -6.60 8.86
N ALA A 60 -11.15 -5.60 8.50
CA ALA A 60 -9.73 -5.60 8.84
C ALA A 60 -9.45 -5.36 10.33
N ARG A 61 -10.42 -4.84 11.09
CA ARG A 61 -10.25 -4.45 12.47
C ARG A 61 -9.89 -5.64 13.36
N GLY A 62 -8.76 -5.57 14.06
CA GLY A 62 -8.25 -6.65 14.91
C GLY A 62 -7.48 -7.75 14.15
N ASN A 63 -7.63 -7.85 12.83
CA ASN A 63 -6.90 -8.82 12.01
C ASN A 63 -5.40 -8.49 11.95
N ILE A 64 -4.58 -9.46 11.58
CA ILE A 64 -3.13 -9.27 11.43
C ILE A 64 -2.84 -8.21 10.34
N GLU A 65 -3.74 -8.11 9.38
CA GLU A 65 -3.65 -7.29 8.17
C GLU A 65 -4.28 -5.91 8.31
N GLU A 66 -4.70 -5.51 9.51
CA GLU A 66 -5.25 -4.17 9.80
C GLU A 66 -4.30 -3.05 9.33
N HIS A 67 -2.99 -3.25 9.54
CA HIS A 67 -1.94 -2.34 9.09
C HIS A 67 -1.94 -2.12 7.56
N LEU A 68 -2.32 -3.14 6.78
CA LEU A 68 -2.44 -3.02 5.33
C LEU A 68 -3.67 -2.20 4.95
N MET A 69 -4.78 -2.38 5.66
CA MET A 69 -5.99 -1.59 5.43
C MET A 69 -5.74 -0.10 5.68
N ARG A 70 -5.00 0.26 6.73
CA ARG A 70 -4.55 1.65 6.95
C ARG A 70 -3.74 2.22 5.78
N SER A 71 -2.91 1.40 5.13
CA SER A 71 -2.19 1.80 3.91
C SER A 71 -3.12 2.01 2.70
N PHE A 72 -4.26 1.31 2.64
CA PHE A 72 -5.26 1.51 1.59
C PHE A 72 -6.09 2.77 1.82
N GLU A 73 -6.52 3.03 3.06
CA GLU A 73 -7.18 4.28 3.41
C GLU A 73 -6.27 5.49 3.14
N SER A 74 -4.98 5.36 3.46
CA SER A 74 -3.97 6.37 3.12
C SER A 74 -3.92 6.66 1.61
N SER A 75 -3.98 5.61 0.79
CA SER A 75 -4.01 5.76 -0.68
C SER A 75 -5.25 6.49 -1.15
N ALA A 76 -6.43 6.08 -0.67
CA ALA A 76 -7.71 6.68 -1.01
C ALA A 76 -7.78 8.16 -0.58
N ALA A 77 -7.25 8.49 0.60
CA ALA A 77 -7.15 9.87 1.06
C ALA A 77 -6.24 10.71 0.16
N ALA A 78 -5.06 10.20 -0.21
CA ALA A 78 -4.14 10.89 -1.11
C ALA A 78 -4.76 11.14 -2.50
N MET A 79 -5.45 10.13 -3.06
CA MET A 79 -6.15 10.26 -4.35
C MET A 79 -7.27 11.31 -4.32
N ARG A 80 -7.82 11.61 -3.13
CA ARG A 80 -8.80 12.69 -2.91
C ARG A 80 -8.13 14.03 -2.54
N GLY A 81 -6.81 14.14 -2.65
CA GLY A 81 -6.05 15.35 -2.28
C GLY A 81 -5.92 15.58 -0.76
N ARG A 82 -6.34 14.63 0.09
CA ARG A 82 -6.34 14.75 1.55
C ARG A 82 -5.02 14.28 2.16
N PHE A 83 -3.90 14.88 1.76
CA PHE A 83 -2.54 14.43 2.13
C PHE A 83 -2.28 14.37 3.64
N ARG A 84 -2.86 15.28 4.44
CA ARG A 84 -2.73 15.22 5.91
C ARG A 84 -3.34 13.93 6.47
N SER A 85 -4.53 13.56 6.00
CA SER A 85 -5.19 12.29 6.38
C SER A 85 -4.38 11.11 5.88
N ALA A 86 -3.90 11.16 4.63
CA ALA A 86 -3.10 10.09 4.05
C ALA A 86 -1.84 9.78 4.88
N ARG A 87 -1.13 10.82 5.33
CA ARG A 87 0.06 10.68 6.20
C ARG A 87 -0.30 10.05 7.54
N ALA A 88 -1.34 10.57 8.20
CA ALA A 88 -1.78 10.06 9.50
C ALA A 88 -2.14 8.56 9.43
N GLN A 89 -2.92 8.17 8.42
CA GLN A 89 -3.32 6.77 8.21
C GLN A 89 -2.13 5.87 7.88
N ALA A 90 -1.19 6.33 7.05
CA ALA A 90 0.03 5.57 6.76
C ALA A 90 0.87 5.34 8.02
N LEU A 91 1.10 6.38 8.82
CA LEU A 91 1.90 6.28 10.05
C LEU A 91 1.21 5.41 11.11
N GLU A 92 -0.12 5.47 11.22
CA GLU A 92 -0.88 4.54 12.08
C GLU A 92 -0.68 3.09 11.62
N GLY A 93 -0.70 2.82 10.31
CA GLY A 93 -0.39 1.50 9.77
C GLY A 93 1.04 1.04 10.06
N VAL A 94 2.01 1.95 10.00
CA VAL A 94 3.41 1.68 10.39
C VAL A 94 3.48 1.30 11.87
N ASP A 95 2.85 2.07 12.75
CA ASP A 95 2.81 1.78 14.19
C ASP A 95 2.16 0.43 14.48
N MET A 96 1.06 0.09 13.80
CA MET A 96 0.40 -1.21 13.92
C MET A 96 1.33 -2.36 13.50
N ALA A 97 2.02 -2.22 12.37
CA ALA A 97 2.98 -3.22 11.90
C ALA A 97 4.15 -3.38 12.90
N MET A 98 4.69 -2.27 13.40
CA MET A 98 5.80 -2.26 14.36
C MET A 98 5.43 -2.88 15.70
N ARG A 99 4.22 -2.64 16.22
CA ARG A 99 3.71 -3.31 17.44
C ARG A 99 3.67 -4.83 17.30
N ARG A 100 3.47 -5.32 16.07
CA ARG A 100 3.49 -6.75 15.73
C ARG A 100 4.87 -7.24 15.25
N ARG A 101 5.91 -6.40 15.31
CA ARG A 101 7.29 -6.67 14.86
C ARG A 101 7.39 -7.03 13.36
N LEU A 102 6.47 -6.53 12.54
CA LEU A 102 6.47 -6.72 11.10
C LEU A 102 7.28 -5.61 10.41
N THR A 103 8.61 -5.63 10.58
CA THR A 103 9.50 -4.55 10.12
C THR A 103 9.45 -4.35 8.61
N GLN A 104 9.40 -5.44 7.83
CA GLN A 104 9.24 -5.36 6.37
C GLN A 104 7.93 -4.68 5.97
N ALA A 105 6.81 -5.02 6.61
CA ALA A 105 5.52 -4.41 6.31
C ALA A 105 5.48 -2.91 6.68
N ALA A 106 6.16 -2.53 7.76
CA ALA A 106 6.34 -1.14 8.15
C ALA A 106 7.21 -0.38 7.13
N ALA A 107 8.31 -0.97 6.68
CA ALA A 107 9.16 -0.41 5.62
C ALA A 107 8.36 -0.20 4.32
N ASP A 108 7.57 -1.19 3.90
CA ASP A 108 6.71 -1.09 2.71
C ASP A 108 5.66 0.02 2.84
N ALA A 109 5.10 0.22 4.02
CA ALA A 109 4.14 1.30 4.27
C ALA A 109 4.82 2.68 4.17
N LEU A 110 6.01 2.83 4.74
CA LEU A 110 6.82 4.05 4.64
C LEU A 110 7.26 4.34 3.20
N ALA A 111 7.71 3.34 2.46
CA ALA A 111 8.11 3.49 1.06
C ALA A 111 6.92 3.89 0.18
N ARG A 112 5.73 3.30 0.40
CA ARG A 112 4.50 3.71 -0.29
C ARG A 112 4.09 5.14 0.05
N LEU A 113 4.25 5.56 1.32
CA LEU A 113 4.02 6.95 1.71
C LEU A 113 5.00 7.88 1.00
N ALA A 114 6.30 7.55 1.01
CA ALA A 114 7.35 8.32 0.36
C ALA A 114 7.10 8.50 -1.15
N ALA A 115 6.63 7.46 -1.83
CA ALA A 115 6.25 7.51 -3.24
C ALA A 115 5.11 8.51 -3.48
N ARG A 116 4.08 8.52 -2.62
CA ARG A 116 2.97 9.48 -2.71
C ARG A 116 3.41 10.92 -2.53
N GLU A 117 4.36 11.15 -1.61
CA GLU A 117 4.96 12.47 -1.41
C GLU A 117 5.82 12.89 -2.60
N ALA A 118 6.51 11.95 -3.25
CA ALA A 118 7.29 12.23 -4.46
C ALA A 118 6.38 12.68 -5.61
N TYR A 119 5.20 12.06 -5.77
CA TYR A 119 4.22 12.47 -6.80
C TYR A 119 3.67 13.89 -6.63
N VAL A 120 3.85 14.51 -5.45
CA VAL A 120 3.45 15.90 -5.18
C VAL A 120 4.64 16.80 -4.86
N ASP A 121 5.82 16.45 -5.38
CA ASP A 121 7.06 17.20 -5.29
C ASP A 121 7.52 17.50 -3.84
N ASN A 122 7.10 16.71 -2.86
CA ASN A 122 7.53 16.85 -1.47
C ASN A 122 8.81 16.07 -1.18
N ALA A 123 9.90 16.47 -1.83
CA ALA A 123 11.18 15.78 -1.77
C ALA A 123 11.76 15.66 -0.35
N ALA A 124 11.46 16.62 0.54
CA ALA A 124 11.90 16.57 1.93
C ALA A 124 11.31 15.36 2.67
N LEU A 125 9.98 15.21 2.61
CA LEU A 125 9.30 14.09 3.26
C LEU A 125 9.59 12.78 2.54
N THR A 126 9.72 12.77 1.22
CA THR A 126 10.17 11.58 0.47
C THR A 126 11.49 11.05 1.01
N ARG A 127 12.51 11.91 1.17
CA ARG A 127 13.83 11.49 1.69
C ARG A 127 13.75 10.95 3.11
N GLU A 128 13.01 11.64 3.96
CA GLU A 128 12.82 11.26 5.36
C GLU A 128 12.18 9.86 5.47
N ARG A 129 11.05 9.66 4.77
CA ARG A 129 10.32 8.39 4.80
C ARG A 129 11.11 7.23 4.17
N VAL A 130 11.89 7.48 3.11
CA VAL A 130 12.80 6.47 2.54
C VAL A 130 13.91 6.10 3.52
N ALA A 131 14.51 7.08 4.21
CA ALA A 131 15.55 6.80 5.20
C ALA A 131 15.02 5.95 6.36
N GLU A 132 13.81 6.23 6.83
CA GLU A 132 13.16 5.41 7.85
C GLU A 132 12.83 4.00 7.35
N ALA A 133 12.34 3.85 6.11
CA ALA A 133 12.08 2.54 5.53
C ALA A 133 13.36 1.69 5.47
N LEU A 134 14.48 2.28 5.03
CA LEU A 134 15.79 1.62 4.96
C LEU A 134 16.45 1.34 6.31
N ALA A 135 15.98 2.00 7.39
CA ALA A 135 16.37 1.64 8.74
C ALA A 135 15.65 0.39 9.25
N LEU A 136 14.49 0.04 8.66
CA LEU A 136 13.68 -1.12 9.03
C LEU A 136 13.93 -2.34 8.14
N ASP A 137 14.21 -2.13 6.85
CA ASP A 137 14.51 -3.18 5.89
C ASP A 137 15.58 -2.75 4.87
N GLN A 138 16.61 -3.58 4.71
CA GLN A 138 17.71 -3.39 3.75
C GLN A 138 17.79 -4.55 2.75
N SER A 139 16.69 -5.28 2.57
CA SER A 139 16.57 -6.28 1.54
C SER A 139 16.85 -5.70 0.14
N PRO A 140 17.28 -6.52 -0.83
CA PRO A 140 17.46 -6.06 -2.21
C PRO A 140 16.20 -5.37 -2.77
N GLU A 141 15.03 -5.88 -2.41
CA GLU A 141 13.74 -5.33 -2.81
C GLU A 141 13.50 -3.94 -2.22
N ALA A 142 13.75 -3.76 -0.91
CA ALA A 142 13.64 -2.45 -0.25
C ALA A 142 14.62 -1.43 -0.84
N LEU A 143 15.85 -1.83 -1.16
CA LEU A 143 16.85 -0.97 -1.79
C LEU A 143 16.42 -0.52 -3.20
N ILE A 144 15.88 -1.43 -4.01
CA ILE A 144 15.35 -1.11 -5.34
C ILE A 144 14.18 -0.12 -5.22
N GLN A 145 13.25 -0.40 -4.31
CA GLN A 145 12.09 0.48 -4.09
C GLN A 145 12.52 1.87 -3.61
N ALA A 146 13.46 1.95 -2.67
CA ALA A 146 14.01 3.21 -2.20
C ALA A 146 14.65 4.03 -3.33
N ALA A 147 15.46 3.38 -4.17
CA ALA A 147 16.09 4.01 -5.33
C ALA A 147 15.06 4.56 -6.33
N GLN A 148 14.00 3.79 -6.62
CA GLN A 148 12.90 4.22 -7.48
C GLN A 148 12.20 5.46 -6.93
N VAL A 149 11.85 5.45 -5.64
CA VAL A 149 11.14 6.56 -4.99
C VAL A 149 12.00 7.83 -4.92
N LEU A 150 13.30 7.70 -4.65
CA LEU A 150 14.24 8.83 -4.70
C LEU A 150 14.42 9.36 -6.12
N GLY A 151 14.41 8.49 -7.13
CA GLY A 151 14.44 8.91 -8.54
C GLY A 151 13.20 9.74 -8.92
N MET A 152 12.02 9.38 -8.41
CA MET A 152 10.77 10.12 -8.66
C MET A 152 10.80 11.57 -8.14
N SER A 153 11.58 11.88 -7.09
CA SER A 153 11.69 13.24 -6.55
C SER A 153 12.74 14.11 -7.25
N GLY A 154 13.28 13.64 -8.38
CA GLY A 154 14.32 14.34 -9.17
C GLY A 154 15.73 14.21 -8.60
N ASP A 155 15.93 13.44 -7.52
CA ASP A 155 17.22 13.23 -6.86
C ASP A 155 17.99 12.07 -7.51
N ALA A 156 18.30 12.22 -8.81
CA ALA A 156 19.01 11.21 -9.61
C ALA A 156 20.36 10.80 -9.00
N SER A 157 21.04 11.72 -8.29
CA SER A 157 22.28 11.42 -7.56
C SER A 157 22.12 10.32 -6.53
N ARG A 158 20.97 10.24 -5.86
CA ARG A 158 20.67 9.28 -4.79
C ARG A 158 19.87 8.06 -5.28
N ALA A 159 19.37 8.10 -6.52
CA ALA A 159 18.77 6.94 -7.19
C ALA A 159 19.81 5.89 -7.60
N SER A 160 21.09 6.25 -7.62
CA SER A 160 22.20 5.32 -7.83
C SER A 160 22.24 4.31 -6.68
N ALA A 161 21.76 3.08 -6.92
CA ALA A 161 21.96 1.98 -5.99
C ALA A 161 23.47 1.88 -5.69
N ARG A 162 23.83 1.90 -4.40
CA ARG A 162 25.20 1.59 -3.97
C ARG A 162 25.60 0.29 -4.67
N SER A 163 26.65 0.36 -5.48
CA SER A 163 27.13 -0.76 -6.29
C SER A 163 27.26 -1.99 -5.40
N TRP A 164 26.54 -3.05 -5.76
CA TRP A 164 26.73 -4.38 -5.23
C TRP A 164 28.18 -4.79 -5.50
N THR A 165 29.09 -4.57 -4.54
CA THR A 165 30.38 -5.24 -4.55
C THR A 165 30.17 -6.62 -3.93
N ALA A 166 30.36 -7.63 -4.78
CA ALA A 166 30.23 -9.06 -4.50
C ALA A 166 31.09 -9.54 -3.33
#